data_AF-U5N7V5-F1
#
_entry.id   AF-U5N7V5-F1
#
_cell.length_a   1.000
_cell.length_b   1.000
_cell.length_c   1.000
_cell.angle_alpha   90.00
_cell.angle_beta   90.00
_cell.angle_gamma   90.00
#
_symmetry.space_group_name_H-M   'P 1'
#
loop_
_entity.id
_entity.type
_entity.pdbx_description
1 polymer ?
#
loop_
_entity_poly.entity_id
_entity_poly.type
_entity_poly.pdbx_seq_one_letter_code
_entity_poly.pdbx_strand_id
1 'polypeptide(L)'
;MEPVNEGQRQAVAQVRSDIWRLYGDLKAYKRSPNANMVEQFEKRFDSVFNRKTSYQTLDKLLKRLYGKKEELLILQRPEIPNHTNGSETDLRDF
;
A
#
# COMPACT_ATOMS: atom_id res chain seq x y z
N MET A 1 -23.96 1.55 4.59
CA MET A 1 -22.89 1.91 3.66
C MET A 1 -23.26 3.25 3.05
N GLU A 2 -22.43 4.29 3.21
CA GLU A 2 -22.67 5.55 2.51
C GLU A 2 -22.62 5.32 0.99
N PRO A 3 -23.52 5.93 0.20
CA PRO A 3 -23.48 5.78 -1.25
C PRO A 3 -22.18 6.37 -1.80
N VAL A 4 -21.35 5.51 -2.40
CA VAL A 4 -20.07 5.91 -2.99
C VAL A 4 -20.36 6.72 -4.27
N ASN A 5 -20.12 8.03 -4.22
CA ASN A 5 -20.24 8.89 -5.39
C ASN A 5 -19.10 8.61 -6.39
N GLU A 6 -19.22 9.12 -7.63
CA GLU A 6 -18.24 8.84 -8.68
C GLU A 6 -16.81 9.28 -8.30
N GLY A 7 -16.67 10.43 -7.63
CA GLY A 7 -15.37 10.91 -7.14
C GLY A 7 -14.74 9.99 -6.09
N GLN A 8 -15.56 9.42 -5.20
CA GLN A 8 -15.10 8.43 -4.22
C GLN A 8 -14.71 7.11 -4.89
N ARG A 9 -15.45 6.65 -5.91
CA ARG A 9 -15.07 5.47 -6.71
C ARG A 9 -13.74 5.67 -7.42
N GLN A 10 -13.52 6.84 -8.02
CA GLN A 10 -12.26 7.19 -8.67
C GLN A 10 -11.11 7.25 -7.67
N ALA A 11 -11.32 7.84 -6.49
CA ALA A 11 -10.31 7.87 -5.43
C ALA A 11 -9.90 6.46 -4.99
N VAL A 12 -10.87 5.56 -4.78
CA VAL A 12 -10.60 4.15 -4.44
C VAL A 12 -9.84 3.45 -5.57
N ALA A 13 -10.27 3.59 -6.82
CA ALA A 13 -9.61 2.96 -7.97
C ALA A 13 -8.16 3.43 -8.13
N GLN A 14 -7.92 4.73 -7.96
CA GLN A 14 -6.59 5.32 -8.03
C GLN A 14 -5.68 4.77 -6.93
N VAL A 15 -6.15 4.78 -5.68
CA VAL A 15 -5.39 4.28 -4.54
C VAL A 15 -5.10 2.78 -4.69
N ARG A 16 -6.06 1.97 -5.13
CA ARG A 16 -5.83 0.54 -5.41
C ARG A 16 -4.74 0.36 -6.46
N SER A 17 -4.80 1.10 -7.56
CA SER A 17 -3.80 1.04 -8.64
C SER A 17 -2.40 1.37 -8.12
N ASP A 18 -2.27 2.45 -7.34
CA ASP A 18 -0.99 2.89 -6.77
C ASP A 18 -0.40 1.83 -5.82
N ILE A 19 -1.25 1.19 -5.00
CA ILE A 19 -0.83 0.13 -4.09
C ILE A 19 -0.44 -1.16 -4.83
N TRP A 20 -1.22 -1.58 -5.84
CA TRP A 20 -0.85 -2.74 -6.66
C TRP A 20 0.48 -2.55 -7.36
N ARG A 21 0.75 -1.33 -7.85
CA ARG A 21 2.03 -0.98 -8.47
C ARG A 21 3.19 -1.08 -7.48
N LEU A 22 2.98 -0.60 -6.24
CA LEU A 22 3.95 -0.75 -5.16
C LEU A 22 4.26 -2.23 -4.86
N TYR A 23 3.24 -3.07 -4.74
CA TYR A 23 3.44 -4.52 -4.53
C TYR A 23 4.13 -5.20 -5.71
N GLY A 24 3.81 -4.80 -6.94
CA GLY A 24 4.49 -5.30 -8.15
C GLY A 24 5.99 -4.99 -8.12
N ASP A 25 6.34 -3.75 -7.80
CA ASP A 25 7.73 -3.32 -7.72
C ASP A 25 8.47 -4.00 -6.55
N LEU A 26 7.80 -4.22 -5.41
CA LEU A 26 8.32 -4.95 -4.25
C LEU A 26 8.61 -6.42 -4.57
N LYS A 27 7.73 -7.05 -5.37
CA LYS A 27 7.93 -8.43 -5.86
C LYS A 27 9.11 -8.51 -6.83
N ALA A 28 9.34 -7.47 -7.63
CA ALA A 28 10.51 -7.36 -8.49
C ALA A 28 11.79 -7.16 -7.65
N TYR A 29 11.74 -6.31 -6.62
CA TYR A 29 12.84 -6.12 -5.67
C TYR A 29 13.24 -7.42 -4.97
N LYS A 30 12.28 -8.25 -4.53
CA LYS A 30 12.57 -9.56 -3.91
C LYS A 30 13.39 -10.49 -4.81
N ARG A 31 13.28 -10.34 -6.14
CA ARG A 31 14.07 -11.13 -7.11
C ARG A 31 15.48 -10.58 -7.31
N SER A 32 15.68 -9.28 -7.14
CA SER A 32 16.95 -8.60 -7.32
C SER A 32 17.06 -7.42 -6.35
N PRO A 33 17.45 -7.66 -5.09
CA PRO A 33 17.46 -6.62 -4.08
C PRO A 33 18.49 -5.55 -4.44
N ASN A 34 18.06 -4.29 -4.38
CA ASN A 34 18.92 -3.13 -4.66
C ASN A 34 18.71 -2.06 -3.59
N ALA A 35 19.74 -1.78 -2.79
CA ALA A 35 19.65 -0.81 -1.69
C ALA A 35 19.11 0.57 -2.12
N ASN A 36 19.37 1.01 -3.36
CA ASN A 36 18.85 2.29 -3.88
C ASN A 36 17.33 2.29 -4.11
N MET A 37 16.71 1.11 -4.24
CA MET A 37 15.25 1.00 -4.40
C MET A 37 14.50 1.06 -3.07
N VAL A 38 15.16 0.74 -1.95
CA VAL A 38 14.55 0.75 -0.61
C VAL A 38 14.00 2.14 -0.27
N GLU A 39 14.84 3.17 -0.40
CA GLU A 39 14.42 4.55 -0.11
C GLU A 39 13.31 5.04 -1.05
N GLN A 40 13.36 4.63 -2.32
CA GLN A 40 12.32 4.94 -3.30
C GLN A 40 10.98 4.29 -2.92
N PHE A 41 11.01 3.04 -2.43
CA PHE A 41 9.81 2.35 -1.95
C PHE A 41 9.24 3.00 -0.71
N GLU A 42 10.08 3.39 0.23
CA GLU A 42 9.62 4.10 1.43
C GLU A 42 8.94 5.42 1.05
N LYS A 43 9.60 6.26 0.25
CA LYS A 43 9.01 7.53 -0.22
C LYS A 43 7.68 7.33 -0.95
N ARG A 44 7.60 6.29 -1.80
CA ARG A 44 6.37 5.99 -2.55
C ARG A 44 5.27 5.46 -1.65
N PHE A 45 5.63 4.64 -0.66
CA PHE A 45 4.71 4.19 0.39
C PHE A 45 4.17 5.38 1.17
N ASP A 46 5.04 6.23 1.71
CA ASP A 46 4.65 7.46 2.41
C ASP A 46 3.71 8.32 1.56
N SER A 47 3.99 8.48 0.27
CA SER A 47 3.15 9.26 -0.65
C SER A 47 1.74 8.65 -0.86
N VAL A 48 1.63 7.33 -0.98
CA VAL A 48 0.36 6.64 -1.22
C VAL A 48 -0.49 6.59 0.05
N PHE A 49 0.12 6.25 1.18
CA PHE A 49 -0.60 6.03 2.45
C PHE A 49 -0.82 7.30 3.28
N ASN A 50 -0.05 8.37 3.03
CA ASN A 50 -0.29 9.69 3.63
C ASN A 50 -1.19 10.59 2.76
N ARG A 51 -1.69 10.06 1.62
CA ARG A 51 -2.60 10.79 0.74
C ARG A 51 -3.92 11.07 1.45
N LYS A 52 -4.35 12.33 1.44
CA LYS A 52 -5.71 12.70 1.83
C LYS A 52 -6.62 12.66 0.62
N THR A 53 -7.75 12.01 0.79
CA THR A 53 -8.84 11.95 -0.19
C THR A 53 -10.06 12.70 0.38
N SER A 54 -11.09 12.89 -0.44
CA SER A 54 -12.38 13.38 0.04
C SER A 54 -13.24 12.26 0.63
N TYR A 55 -12.66 11.07 0.87
CA TYR A 55 -13.35 9.89 1.37
C TYR A 55 -12.77 9.46 2.71
N GLN A 56 -13.41 9.90 3.80
CA GLN A 56 -12.91 9.69 5.16
C GLN A 56 -12.69 8.21 5.53
N THR A 57 -13.49 7.30 4.98
CA THR A 57 -13.32 5.85 5.19
C THR A 57 -12.02 5.36 4.56
N LEU A 58 -11.72 5.80 3.33
CA LEU A 58 -10.48 5.49 2.64
C LEU A 58 -9.28 6.11 3.36
N ASP A 59 -9.39 7.35 3.84
CA ASP A 59 -8.32 8.00 4.61
C ASP A 59 -8.01 7.26 5.91
N LYS A 60 -9.05 6.77 6.61
CA LYS A 60 -8.88 5.96 7.83
C LYS A 60 -8.22 4.63 7.52
N LEU A 61 -8.60 3.97 6.42
CA LEU A 61 -7.95 2.74 5.98
C LEU A 61 -6.47 2.98 5.67
N LEU A 62 -6.17 4.00 4.88
CA LEU A 62 -4.79 4.35 4.51
C LEU A 62 -3.94 4.65 5.74
N LYS A 63 -4.48 5.38 6.71
CA LYS A 63 -3.80 5.65 7.99
C LYS A 63 -3.56 4.37 8.80
N ARG A 64 -4.52 3.45 8.84
CA ARG A 64 -4.36 2.16 9.53
C ARG A 64 -3.29 1.30 8.87
N LEU A 65 -3.26 1.26 7.54
CA LEU A 65 -2.24 0.54 6.77
C LEU A 65 -0.87 1.21 6.88
N TYR A 66 -0.82 2.54 6.96
CA TYR A 66 0.40 3.27 7.26
C TYR A 66 1.00 2.86 8.62
N GLY A 67 0.16 2.63 9.63
CA GLY A 67 0.60 2.10 10.92
C GLY A 67 1.20 0.68 10.86
N LYS A 68 0.91 -0.07 9.79
CA LYS A 68 1.49 -1.39 9.50
C LYS A 68 2.72 -1.31 8.56
N LYS A 69 3.32 -0.12 8.38
CA LYS A 69 4.51 0.09 7.53
C LYS A 69 5.63 -0.90 7.83
N GLU A 70 5.84 -1.25 9.10
CA GLU A 70 6.83 -2.24 9.50
C GLU A 70 6.56 -3.63 8.89
N GLU A 71 5.30 -4.08 8.82
CA GLU A 71 4.93 -5.35 8.16
C GLU A 71 5.23 -5.33 6.65
N LEU A 72 5.22 -4.14 6.04
CA LEU A 72 5.59 -3.94 4.64
C LEU A 72 7.11 -3.83 4.44
N LEU A 73 7.85 -3.25 5.38
CA LEU A 73 9.31 -3.22 5.34
C LEU A 73 9.91 -4.63 5.52
N ILE A 74 9.18 -5.54 6.18
CA ILE A 74 9.52 -6.98 6.20
C ILE A 74 9.56 -7.57 4.78
N LEU A 75 8.74 -7.10 3.83
CA LEU A 75 8.78 -7.57 2.43
C LEU A 75 10.04 -7.13 1.68
N GLN A 76 10.75 -6.08 2.15
CA GLN A 76 12.07 -5.73 1.65
C GLN A 76 13.17 -6.65 2.17
N ARG A 77 12.86 -7.56 3.09
CA ARG A 77 13.81 -8.55 3.62
C ARG A 77 13.55 -9.89 2.93
N PRO A 78 14.24 -10.19 1.81
CA PRO A 78 14.03 -11.44 1.07
C PRO A 78 14.30 -12.70 1.91
N GLU A 79 15.07 -12.55 3.00
CA GLU A 79 15.39 -13.55 4.00
C GLU A 79 14.23 -13.96 4.93
N ILE A 80 13.14 -13.18 5.00
CA ILE A 80 11.99 -13.51 5.87
C ILE A 80 10.94 -14.31 5.05
N PRO A 81 10.51 -15.49 5.53
CA PRO A 81 9.46 -16.26 4.88
C PRO A 81 8.17 -15.42 4.79
N ASN A 82 7.55 -15.49 3.60
CA ASN A 82 6.45 -14.62 3.20
C ASN A 82 5.21 -14.86 4.08
N HIS A 83 5.00 -14.07 5.13
CA HIS A 83 3.74 -14.07 5.85
C HIS A 83 2.68 -13.35 4.99
N THR A 84 1.47 -13.90 4.95
CA THR A 84 0.31 -13.25 4.33
C THR A 84 0.07 -11.92 5.03
N ASN A 85 0.41 -10.80 4.38
CA ASN A 85 0.35 -9.49 5.01
C ASN A 85 -1.13 -9.11 5.21
N GLY A 86 -1.53 -8.85 6.46
CA GLY A 86 -2.89 -8.41 6.77
C GLY A 86 -3.29 -7.14 6.00
N SER A 87 -2.31 -6.35 5.56
CA SER A 87 -2.52 -5.17 4.70
C SER A 87 -3.06 -5.54 3.31
N GLU A 88 -2.63 -6.66 2.70
CA GLU A 88 -3.17 -7.12 1.42
C GLU A 88 -4.63 -7.55 1.56
N THR A 89 -4.99 -8.19 2.69
CA THR A 89 -6.37 -8.58 3.00
C THR A 89 -7.26 -7.35 3.21
N ASP A 90 -6.84 -6.38 4.03
CA ASP A 90 -7.55 -5.12 4.28
C ASP A 90 -7.80 -4.34 2.95
N LEU A 91 -6.92 -4.46 1.96
CA LEU A 91 -7.07 -3.81 0.64
C LEU A 91 -7.92 -4.59 -0.37
N ARG A 92 -7.99 -5.90 -0.21
CA ARG A 92 -8.83 -6.77 -1.04
C ARG A 92 -10.30 -6.68 -0.63
N ASP A 93 -10.55 -6.50 0.67
CA ASP A 93 -11.90 -6.38 1.26
C ASP A 93 -12.54 -5.00 1.04
N PHE A 94 -11.72 -3.96 0.83
CA PHE A 94 -12.17 -2.59 0.52
C PHE A 94 -12.49 -2.37 -0.97
#